data_AF-A0A955NI66-F1
#
_entry.id   AF-A0A955NI66-F1
#
_cell.length_a   1.000
_cell.length_b   1.000
_cell.length_c   1.000
_cell.angle_alpha   90.00
_cell.angle_beta   90.00
_cell.angle_gamma   90.00
#
_symmetry.space_group_name_H-M   'P 1'
#
loop_
_entity.id
_entity.type
_entity.pdbx_description
1 polymer ?
#
loop_
_entity_poly.entity_id
_entity_poly.type
_entity_poly.pdbx_seq_one_letter_code
_entity_poly.pdbx_strand_id
1 'polypeptide(L)' 'MMETEVKRSRRKSREEILKEKMPTGVKGLDHLLSGGVNRNNSLLIEGPPGSGKSTFA' A
#
# COMPACT_ATOMS: atom_id res chain seq x y z
N MET A 1 17.86 -22.09 -13.23
CA MET A 1 17.45 -20.67 -13.27
C MET A 1 15.93 -20.66 -13.30
N MET A 2 15.17 -20.24 -12.30
CA MET A 2 15.45 -19.44 -11.11
C MET A 2 14.72 -20.06 -9.91
N GLU A 3 15.41 -20.01 -8.77
CA GLU A 3 14.96 -20.41 -7.44
C GLU A 3 13.60 -19.80 -7.11
N THR A 4 12.56 -20.63 -6.97
CA THR A 4 11.35 -20.25 -6.24
C THR A 4 11.74 -20.17 -4.78
N GLU A 5 12.25 -19.01 -4.37
CA GLU A 5 12.55 -18.71 -2.97
C GLU A 5 11.26 -18.86 -2.16
N VAL A 6 11.17 -20.02 -1.51
CA VAL A 6 10.43 -20.24 -0.28
C VAL A 6 10.83 -19.11 0.67
N LYS A 7 10.05 -18.02 0.69
CA LYS A 7 10.14 -16.93 1.66
C LYS A 7 9.78 -17.53 3.03
N ARG A 8 10.80 -18.14 3.62
CA ARG A 8 10.82 -18.75 4.94
C ARG A 8 10.26 -17.71 5.91
N SER A 9 9.12 -18.07 6.48
CA SER A 9 8.31 -17.34 7.45
C SER A 9 9.16 -16.83 8.63
N ARG A 10 9.87 -15.71 8.45
CA ARG A 10 10.28 -14.83 9.53
C ARG A 10 9.10 -13.91 9.78
N ARG A 11 8.44 -14.05 10.93
CA ARG A 11 7.42 -13.09 11.36
C ARG A 11 8.11 -11.73 11.44
N LYS A 12 7.79 -10.82 10.52
CA LYS A 12 8.23 -9.42 10.59
C LYS A 12 7.78 -8.83 11.92
N SER A 13 8.61 -7.99 12.51
CA SER A 13 8.23 -7.22 13.71
C SER A 13 7.03 -6.31 13.39
N ARG A 14 6.26 -5.93 14.42
CA ARG A 14 5.10 -5.04 14.25
C ARG A 14 5.48 -3.72 13.59
N GLU A 15 6.65 -3.17 13.92
CA GLU A 15 7.14 -1.92 13.32
C GLU A 15 7.46 -2.07 11.84
N GLU A 16 8.08 -3.18 11.43
CA GLU A 16 8.36 -3.45 10.01
C GLU A 16 7.09 -3.63 9.19
N ILE A 17 6.06 -4.23 9.79
CA ILE A 17 4.74 -4.37 9.16
C ILE A 17 4.07 -3.00 8.98
N LEU A 18 4.14 -2.13 10.00
CA LEU A 18 3.56 -0.78 9.95
C LEU A 18 4.29 0.15 8.98
N LYS A 19 5.58 -0.09 8.73
CA LYS A 19 6.39 0.66 7.75
C LYS A 19 6.26 0.14 6.32
N GLU A 20 5.66 -1.03 6.11
CA GLU A 20 5.47 -1.58 4.76
C GLU A 20 4.53 -0.69 3.94
N LYS A 21 4.98 -0.25 2.76
CA LYS A 21 4.19 0.58 1.84
C LYS A 21 3.50 -0.28 0.80
N MET A 22 2.23 0.03 0.52
CA MET A 22 1.44 -0.57 -0.53
C MET A 22 1.13 0.48 -1.60
N PRO A 23 1.55 0.28 -2.85
CA PRO A 23 1.26 1.23 -3.92
C PRO A 23 -0.24 1.33 -4.18
N THR A 24 -0.70 2.54 -4.49
CA THR A 24 -2.09 2.85 -4.86
C THR A 24 -2.40 2.53 -6.33
N GLY A 25 -1.36 2.39 -7.15
CA GLY A 25 -1.50 2.18 -8.60
C GLY A 25 -1.65 3.49 -9.39
N VAL A 26 -1.82 4.61 -8.69
CA VAL A 26 -1.85 5.95 -9.30
C VAL A 26 -0.46 6.57 -9.15
N LYS A 27 0.34 6.57 -10.22
CA LYS A 27 1.76 7.01 -10.20
C LYS A 27 1.99 8.36 -9.51
N GLY A 28 1.12 9.34 -9.78
CA GLY A 28 1.21 10.67 -9.15
C GLY A 28 0.96 10.63 -7.63
N LEU A 29 -0.02 9.83 -7.21
CA LEU A 29 -0.36 9.65 -5.80
C LEU A 29 0.71 8.83 -5.07
N ASP A 30 1.25 7.79 -5.70
CA ASP A 30 2.36 7.00 -5.15
C ASP A 30 3.59 7.85 -4.92
N HIS A 31 3.90 8.77 -5.84
CA HIS A 31 4.98 9.73 -5.65
C HIS A 31 4.71 10.66 -4.46
N LEU A 32 3.49 11.21 -4.35
CA LEU A 32 3.10 12.06 -3.22
C LEU A 32 3.14 11.33 -1.87
N LEU A 33 2.80 10.05 -1.86
CA LEU A 33 2.78 9.21 -0.65
C LEU A 33 4.11 8.48 -0.39
N SER A 34 5.17 8.81 -1.12
CA SER A 34 6.50 8.18 -0.99
C SER A 34 6.47 6.65 -1.16
N GLY A 35 5.82 6.18 -2.22
CA GLY A 35 5.70 4.76 -2.56
C GLY A 35 4.38 4.11 -2.15
N GLY A 36 3.43 4.88 -1.59
CA GLY A 36 2.07 4.43 -1.33
C GLY A 36 1.63 4.50 0.14
N VAL A 37 0.57 3.77 0.48
CA VAL A 37 -0.07 3.81 1.81
C VAL A 37 0.57 2.82 2.77
N ASN A 38 0.53 3.10 4.07
CA ASN A 38 1.03 2.14 5.07
C ASN A 38 0.12 0.91 5.12
N ARG A 39 0.72 -0.28 5.10
CA ARG A 39 0.01 -1.54 5.28
C ARG A 39 -0.62 -1.58 6.69
N ASN A 40 -1.78 -2.23 6.79
CA ASN A 40 -2.54 -2.38 8.05
C ASN A 40 -2.95 -1.04 8.68
N ASN A 41 -3.23 -0.04 7.85
CA ASN A 41 -3.78 1.24 8.26
C ASN A 41 -5.13 1.49 7.57
N SER A 42 -5.98 2.31 8.18
CA SER A 42 -7.20 2.81 7.55
C SER A 42 -6.90 4.09 6.76
N LEU A 43 -7.46 4.21 5.55
CA LEU A 43 -7.33 5.39 4.70
C LEU A 43 -8.70 6.06 4.53
N LEU A 44 -8.81 7.34 4.88
CA LEU A 44 -9.99 8.15 4.60
C LEU A 44 -9.87 8.75 3.20
N ILE A 45 -10.89 8.56 2.37
CA ILE A 45 -10.97 9.14 1.03
C ILE A 45 -12.19 10.07 0.99
N GLU A 46 -11.94 11.37 0.84
CA GLU A 46 -12.97 12.41 0.82
C GLU A 46 -12.99 13.13 -0.53
N GLY A 47 -14.18 13.58 -0.94
CA GLY A 47 -14.35 14.41 -2.13
C GLY A 47 -15.81 14.55 -2.57
N PRO A 48 -16.12 15.50 -3.47
CA PRO A 48 -17.48 15.71 -4.00
C PRO A 48 -18.09 14.48 -4.69
N PRO A 49 -19.42 14.42 -4.89
CA PRO A 49 -20.04 13.38 -5.71
C PRO A 49 -19.42 13.31 -7.11
N GLY A 50 -19.21 12.09 -7.64
CA GLY A 50 -18.59 11.89 -8.95
C GLY A 50 -17.06 12.00 -8.98
N SER A 51 -16.38 12.24 -7.86
CA SER A 51 -14.90 12.37 -7.82
C SER A 51 -14.11 11.05 -7.92
N GLY A 52 -14.77 9.92 -8.20
CA GLY A 52 -14.10 8.62 -8.38
C GLY A 52 -13.70 7.86 -7.11
N LYS A 53 -14.20 8.23 -5.91
CA LYS A 53 -13.85 7.56 -4.64
C LYS A 53 -14.11 6.05 -4.65
N SER A 54 -15.27 5.63 -5.13
CA SER A 54 -15.65 4.21 -5.27
C SER A 54 -14.90 3.48 -6.38
N THR A 55 -14.26 4.21 -7.29
CA THR A 55 -13.36 3.61 -8.29
C THR A 55 -11.97 3.38 -7.69
N PHE A 56 -11.60 4.16 -6.67
CA PHE A 56 -10.31 4.07 -6.01
C PHE A 56 -10.26 3.01 -4.90
N ALA A 57 -11.36 2.80 -4.16
CA ALA A 57 -11.49 1.82 -3.08
C ALA A 57 -12.31 0.60 -3.51
#